data_AF-A0AA43EPT2-F1
#
_entry.id   AF-A0AA43EPT2-F1
#
_cell.length_a   1.000
_cell.length_b   1.000
_cell.length_c   1.000
_cell.angle_alpha   90.00
_cell.angle_beta   90.00
_cell.angle_gamma   90.00
#
_symmetry.space_group_name_H-M   'P 1'
#
loop_
_entity.id
_entity.type
_entity.pdbx_description
1 polymer ?
#
loop_
_entity_poly.entity_id
_entity_poly.type
_entity_poly.pdbx_seq_one_letter_code
_entity_poly.pdbx_strand_id
1 'polypeptide(L)'
;MRTSPFYRFRILALSAGSILMVMPASVPATSLTGFAPPSEMATTSPKDATVKKYVADCVTKAAKNTSCETLRKEAIEILKEDVLTLGSSANREFLPTLLKVVKSDAPELRIAVLDAIGMIGPKDGDAPILARLANDPVPDVRRAVRQTISRGKGSALSLLSQRVMSSEHTGLTPEVPPDTGKFAIPLAPDSTYLFFASDQRIGRLSYIGKKASNVSAFYKGKAKKGPFKLEDFRERYRYQLQDEEEALNQNQEAERKKLETMKQPDPTNGQAFMEYMEKMQSVSAGQSTRMVFDAYQKELFDSPVVYVLEERQIGQRSYPTKYVVLYQELALKRPGYRLAWMTMPDSALKTAQATSLAEEKEELANKKEAETLKKRQEALDDLTKKKDEAEKKQFKKGQQDLEKELGF
;
A
#
# COMPACT_ATOMS: atom_id res chain seq x y z
N MET A 1 50.89 -9.44 -27.31
CA MET A 1 51.01 -10.92 -27.37
C MET A 1 49.82 -11.54 -26.66
N ARG A 2 49.25 -12.59 -27.26
CA ARG A 2 48.06 -13.38 -26.86
C ARG A 2 46.69 -12.75 -27.14
N THR A 3 46.30 -13.00 -28.39
CA THR A 3 44.97 -13.03 -28.97
C THR A 3 44.20 -14.32 -28.61
N SER A 4 42.87 -14.23 -28.73
CA SER A 4 41.87 -15.29 -29.10
C SER A 4 40.94 -15.81 -27.98
N PRO A 5 39.69 -16.27 -28.27
CA PRO A 5 38.92 -16.15 -29.52
C PRO A 5 37.45 -15.66 -29.37
N PHE A 6 36.96 -15.16 -30.50
CA PHE A 6 35.57 -14.91 -30.86
C PHE A 6 34.73 -16.20 -30.88
N TYR A 7 33.54 -16.16 -30.28
CA TYR A 7 32.48 -17.14 -30.56
C TYR A 7 31.57 -16.63 -31.67
N ARG A 8 31.66 -17.27 -32.85
CA ARG A 8 30.70 -17.21 -33.95
C ARG A 8 29.53 -18.14 -33.61
N PHE A 9 28.32 -17.61 -33.46
CA PHE A 9 27.10 -18.43 -33.58
C PHE A 9 26.59 -18.38 -35.02
N ARG A 10 26.50 -19.55 -35.62
CA ARG A 10 25.93 -19.81 -36.95
C ARG A 10 24.43 -19.52 -36.93
N ILE A 11 24.00 -18.67 -37.87
CA ILE A 11 22.60 -18.58 -38.32
C ILE A 11 22.33 -19.83 -39.16
N LEU A 12 21.41 -20.67 -38.69
CA LEU A 12 20.81 -21.74 -39.48
C LEU A 12 19.42 -21.26 -39.89
N ALA A 13 19.31 -20.88 -41.16
CA ALA A 13 18.04 -20.68 -41.83
C ALA A 13 17.38 -22.05 -42.01
N LEU A 14 16.15 -22.20 -41.52
CA LEU A 14 15.24 -23.26 -41.91
C LEU A 14 13.91 -22.66 -42.34
N SER A 15 13.40 -23.27 -43.41
CA SER A 15 12.42 -22.82 -44.36
C SER A 15 10.99 -22.74 -43.83
N ALA A 16 10.30 -21.75 -44.38
CA ALA A 16 8.87 -21.71 -44.71
C ALA A 16 8.06 -23.00 -44.42
N GLY A 17 7.24 -22.92 -43.38
CA GLY A 17 6.02 -23.70 -43.22
C GLY A 17 4.87 -22.73 -42.99
N SER A 18 4.09 -22.43 -44.03
CA SER A 18 2.85 -21.67 -43.93
C SER A 18 1.84 -22.47 -43.11
N ILE A 19 1.71 -22.13 -41.82
CA ILE A 19 0.56 -22.53 -41.01
C ILE A 19 -0.53 -21.48 -41.28
N LEU A 20 -1.51 -21.88 -42.08
CA LEU A 20 -2.77 -21.16 -42.23
C LEU A 20 -3.49 -21.23 -40.87
N MET A 21 -3.26 -20.25 -40.00
CA MET A 21 -4.11 -20.04 -38.82
C MET A 21 -5.48 -19.61 -39.32
N VAL A 22 -6.44 -20.53 -39.24
CA VAL A 22 -7.86 -20.21 -39.31
C VAL A 22 -8.16 -19.30 -38.12
N MET A 23 -8.27 -18.00 -38.38
CA MET A 23 -8.83 -17.04 -37.43
C MET A 23 -10.26 -17.49 -37.12
N PRO A 24 -10.65 -17.68 -35.86
CA PRO A 24 -12.07 -17.82 -35.55
C PRO A 24 -12.76 -16.53 -35.97
N ALA A 25 -13.82 -16.67 -36.76
CA ALA A 25 -14.68 -15.55 -37.14
C ALA A 25 -15.13 -14.82 -35.87
N SER A 26 -14.88 -13.51 -35.83
CA SER A 26 -15.33 -12.63 -34.76
C SER A 26 -16.85 -12.69 -34.67
N VAL A 27 -17.37 -13.33 -33.61
CA VAL A 27 -18.80 -13.28 -33.29
C VAL A 27 -19.10 -11.85 -32.81
N PRO A 28 -20.10 -11.16 -33.39
CA PRO A 28 -20.44 -9.81 -32.96
C PRO A 28 -21.04 -9.83 -31.54
N ALA A 29 -20.64 -8.87 -30.69
CA ALA A 29 -21.30 -8.61 -29.41
C ALA A 29 -22.68 -8.00 -29.70
N THR A 30 -23.75 -8.79 -29.61
CA THR A 30 -25.08 -8.41 -30.09
C THR A 30 -25.88 -7.55 -29.11
N SER A 31 -25.62 -7.65 -27.80
CA SER A 31 -26.46 -6.98 -26.78
C SER A 31 -25.94 -5.62 -26.29
N LEU A 32 -24.68 -5.26 -26.59
CA LEU A 32 -24.05 -3.99 -26.23
C LEU A 32 -23.84 -3.07 -27.44
N THR A 33 -24.90 -2.77 -28.20
CA THR A 33 -24.80 -1.91 -29.39
C THR A 33 -25.06 -0.43 -29.05
N GLY A 34 -24.06 0.41 -29.34
CA GLY A 34 -24.19 1.86 -29.43
C GLY A 34 -23.17 2.35 -30.45
N PHE A 35 -23.65 2.83 -31.60
CA PHE A 35 -22.93 3.22 -32.82
C PHE A 35 -22.81 2.14 -33.92
N ALA A 36 -23.91 1.93 -34.65
CA ALA A 36 -23.90 1.55 -36.08
C ALA A 36 -25.11 2.22 -36.78
N PRO A 37 -25.00 2.67 -38.04
CA PRO A 37 -26.10 3.27 -38.78
C PRO A 37 -27.15 2.22 -39.17
N PRO A 38 -28.40 2.61 -39.44
CA PRO A 38 -29.51 1.68 -39.54
C PRO A 38 -29.53 1.02 -40.91
N SER A 39 -29.13 -0.24 -40.99
CA SER A 39 -29.56 -1.12 -42.07
C SER A 39 -29.80 -2.53 -41.56
N GLU A 40 -31.00 -2.99 -41.86
CA GLU A 40 -31.49 -4.37 -41.85
C GLU A 40 -32.00 -4.93 -40.52
N MET A 41 -33.22 -5.47 -40.61
CA MET A 41 -34.04 -6.02 -39.55
C MET A 41 -33.34 -7.20 -38.89
N ALA A 42 -32.58 -6.93 -37.83
CA ALA A 42 -32.01 -7.96 -36.98
C ALA A 42 -33.14 -8.64 -36.20
N THR A 43 -33.44 -9.90 -36.56
CA THR A 43 -34.14 -10.83 -35.68
C THR A 43 -33.44 -10.83 -34.33
N THR A 44 -34.08 -10.31 -33.29
CA THR A 44 -33.51 -10.22 -31.95
C THR A 44 -33.06 -11.60 -31.51
N SER A 45 -31.77 -11.76 -31.21
CA SER A 45 -31.24 -13.05 -30.78
C SER A 45 -31.92 -13.48 -29.46
N PRO A 46 -31.99 -14.78 -29.15
CA PRO A 46 -32.50 -15.25 -27.85
C PRO A 46 -31.79 -14.58 -26.66
N LYS A 47 -30.50 -14.24 -26.81
CA LYS A 47 -29.72 -13.51 -25.81
C LYS A 47 -30.23 -12.08 -25.61
N ASP A 48 -30.50 -11.36 -26.70
CA ASP A 48 -31.05 -9.99 -26.64
C ASP A 48 -32.44 -9.97 -26.02
N ALA A 49 -33.25 -11.00 -26.28
CA ALA A 49 -34.57 -11.15 -25.67
C ALA A 49 -34.46 -11.33 -24.15
N THR A 50 -33.54 -12.17 -23.67
CA THR A 50 -33.29 -12.37 -22.23
C THR A 50 -32.84 -11.09 -21.54
N VAL A 51 -31.86 -10.38 -22.11
CA VAL A 51 -31.38 -9.11 -21.54
C VAL A 51 -32.48 -8.05 -21.53
N LYS A 52 -33.23 -7.90 -22.64
CA LYS A 52 -34.37 -6.96 -22.70
C LYS A 52 -35.44 -7.28 -21.66
N LYS A 53 -35.78 -8.56 -21.50
CA LYS A 53 -36.74 -9.03 -20.50
C LYS A 53 -36.27 -8.71 -19.09
N TYR A 54 -35.00 -8.97 -18.78
CA TYR A 54 -34.41 -8.60 -17.49
C TYR A 54 -34.50 -7.07 -17.24
N VAL A 55 -34.12 -6.26 -18.23
CA VAL A 55 -34.15 -4.80 -18.13
C VAL A 55 -35.56 -4.26 -17.92
N ALA A 56 -36.53 -4.75 -18.69
CA ALA A 56 -37.92 -4.31 -18.61
C ALA A 56 -38.60 -4.76 -17.31
N ASP A 57 -38.40 -6.02 -16.91
CA ASP A 57 -39.24 -6.65 -15.91
C ASP A 57 -38.63 -6.67 -14.51
N CYS A 58 -37.29 -6.59 -14.39
CA CYS A 58 -36.59 -6.96 -13.17
C CYS A 58 -35.57 -5.93 -12.65
N VAL A 59 -35.12 -4.95 -13.43
CA VAL A 59 -34.13 -3.93 -12.97
C VAL A 59 -34.70 -3.06 -11.85
N THR A 60 -35.99 -2.75 -11.87
CA THR A 60 -36.66 -1.93 -10.84
C THR A 60 -37.28 -2.73 -9.69
N LYS A 61 -37.29 -4.07 -9.77
CA LYS A 61 -37.94 -4.94 -8.78
C LYS A 61 -36.92 -5.52 -7.80
N ALA A 62 -37.26 -5.51 -6.51
CA ALA A 62 -36.41 -6.02 -5.44
C ALA A 62 -36.08 -7.51 -5.62
N ALA A 63 -34.89 -7.92 -5.16
CA ALA A 63 -34.27 -9.24 -5.34
C ALA A 63 -35.01 -10.43 -4.66
N LYS A 64 -36.23 -10.24 -4.15
CA LYS A 64 -37.03 -11.31 -3.51
C LYS A 64 -37.88 -12.14 -4.48
N ASN A 65 -37.89 -11.79 -5.77
CA ASN A 65 -38.57 -12.57 -6.80
C ASN A 65 -37.56 -13.55 -7.43
N THR A 66 -37.74 -14.86 -7.18
CA THR A 66 -36.89 -15.95 -7.68
C THR A 66 -36.77 -15.97 -9.20
N SER A 67 -37.83 -15.64 -9.94
CA SER A 67 -37.79 -15.54 -11.41
C SER A 67 -36.89 -14.39 -11.88
N CYS A 68 -36.91 -13.25 -11.20
CA CYS A 68 -36.01 -12.14 -11.50
C CYS A 68 -34.57 -12.42 -11.07
N GLU A 69 -34.34 -13.28 -10.07
CA GLU A 69 -33.00 -13.71 -9.70
C GLU A 69 -32.37 -14.59 -10.80
N THR A 70 -33.11 -15.56 -11.32
CA THR A 70 -32.66 -16.40 -12.44
C THR A 70 -32.39 -15.55 -13.68
N LEU A 71 -33.34 -14.70 -14.08
CA LEU A 71 -33.16 -13.80 -15.22
C LEU A 71 -31.98 -12.83 -15.05
N ARG A 72 -31.73 -12.35 -13.82
CA ARG A 72 -30.56 -11.53 -13.52
C ARG A 72 -29.26 -12.30 -13.77
N LYS A 73 -29.16 -13.54 -13.28
CA LYS A 73 -27.97 -14.38 -13.47
C LYS A 73 -27.72 -14.67 -14.95
N GLU A 74 -28.76 -15.04 -15.70
CA GLU A 74 -28.67 -15.29 -17.15
C GLU A 74 -28.23 -14.02 -17.91
N ALA A 75 -28.83 -12.87 -17.60
CA ALA A 75 -28.46 -11.60 -18.23
C ALA A 75 -27.01 -11.19 -17.90
N ILE A 76 -26.54 -11.43 -16.66
CA ILE A 76 -25.15 -11.18 -16.27
C ILE A 76 -24.20 -12.06 -17.09
N GLU A 77 -24.48 -13.35 -17.26
CA GLU A 77 -23.61 -14.23 -18.06
C GLU A 77 -23.54 -13.80 -19.53
N ILE A 78 -24.68 -13.44 -20.14
CA ILE A 78 -24.71 -12.90 -21.51
C ILE A 78 -23.87 -11.62 -21.61
N LEU A 79 -24.05 -10.69 -20.66
CA LEU A 79 -23.32 -9.42 -20.67
C LEU A 79 -21.82 -9.60 -20.43
N LYS A 80 -21.41 -10.59 -19.63
CA LYS A 80 -19.99 -10.95 -19.44
C LYS A 80 -19.37 -11.41 -20.76
N GLU A 81 -20.04 -12.30 -21.49
CA GLU A 81 -19.57 -12.77 -22.80
C GLU A 81 -19.41 -11.61 -23.79
N ASP A 82 -20.39 -10.71 -23.85
CA ASP A 82 -20.35 -9.54 -24.75
C ASP A 82 -19.22 -8.59 -24.37
N VAL A 83 -19.05 -8.29 -23.08
CA VAL A 83 -17.94 -7.47 -22.57
C VAL A 83 -16.59 -8.06 -22.95
N LEU A 84 -16.41 -9.37 -22.77
CA LEU A 84 -15.17 -10.05 -23.12
C LEU A 84 -14.93 -10.08 -24.63
N THR A 85 -15.99 -10.20 -25.44
CA THR A 85 -15.94 -10.11 -26.91
C THR A 85 -15.49 -8.73 -27.37
N LEU A 86 -16.01 -7.66 -26.75
CA LEU A 86 -15.55 -6.31 -27.01
C LEU A 86 -14.06 -6.14 -26.63
N GLY A 87 -13.65 -6.69 -25.49
CA GLY A 87 -12.26 -6.64 -25.05
C GLY A 87 -11.28 -7.41 -25.95
N SER A 88 -11.67 -8.60 -26.41
CA SER A 88 -10.83 -9.46 -27.26
C SER A 88 -10.58 -8.88 -28.66
N SER A 89 -11.45 -7.97 -29.12
CA SER A 89 -11.22 -7.19 -30.34
C SER A 89 -10.00 -6.26 -30.24
N ALA A 90 -9.52 -5.98 -29.02
CA ALA A 90 -8.50 -4.99 -28.70
C ALA A 90 -8.80 -3.57 -29.23
N ASN A 91 -10.04 -3.28 -29.66
CA ASN A 91 -10.42 -1.97 -30.15
C ASN A 91 -10.71 -1.02 -28.97
N ARG A 92 -9.86 0.00 -28.83
CA ARG A 92 -9.98 1.01 -27.77
C ARG A 92 -11.22 1.90 -27.90
N GLU A 93 -11.87 1.96 -29.05
CA GLU A 93 -13.14 2.67 -29.24
C GLU A 93 -14.27 2.10 -28.38
N PHE A 94 -14.16 0.84 -27.94
CA PHE A 94 -15.15 0.25 -27.02
C PHE A 94 -14.96 0.65 -25.56
N LEU A 95 -13.83 1.30 -25.21
CA LEU A 95 -13.55 1.68 -23.82
C LEU A 95 -14.66 2.55 -23.19
N PRO A 96 -15.22 3.59 -23.84
CA PRO A 96 -16.34 4.35 -23.28
C PRO A 96 -17.58 3.51 -23.00
N THR A 97 -17.85 2.48 -23.82
CA THR A 97 -18.98 1.54 -23.61
C THR A 97 -18.71 0.66 -22.40
N LEU A 98 -17.52 0.07 -22.31
CA LEU A 98 -17.09 -0.74 -21.17
C LEU A 98 -17.15 0.05 -19.86
N LEU A 99 -16.73 1.32 -19.87
CA LEU A 99 -16.75 2.21 -18.70
C LEU A 99 -18.16 2.52 -18.17
N LYS A 100 -19.22 2.34 -18.97
CA LYS A 100 -20.60 2.43 -18.48
C LYS A 100 -20.98 1.21 -17.66
N VAL A 101 -20.51 0.02 -18.05
CA VAL A 101 -20.80 -1.27 -17.40
C VAL A 101 -20.09 -1.39 -16.05
N VAL A 102 -18.95 -0.70 -15.85
CA VAL A 102 -18.24 -0.61 -14.56
C VAL A 102 -19.14 -0.17 -13.40
N LYS A 103 -20.22 0.57 -13.67
CA LYS A 103 -21.17 1.04 -12.64
C LYS A 103 -22.19 -0.01 -12.21
N SER A 104 -22.14 -1.22 -12.77
CA SER A 104 -23.01 -2.33 -12.40
C SER A 104 -22.82 -2.72 -10.94
N ASP A 105 -23.92 -3.04 -10.25
CA ASP A 105 -23.86 -3.60 -8.89
C ASP A 105 -23.31 -5.03 -8.86
N ALA A 106 -23.37 -5.74 -10.00
CA ALA A 106 -22.86 -7.11 -10.15
C ALA A 106 -21.32 -7.11 -10.22
N PRO A 107 -20.61 -7.66 -9.22
CA PRO A 107 -19.15 -7.68 -9.21
C PRO A 107 -18.54 -8.46 -10.38
N GLU A 108 -19.22 -9.51 -10.85
CA GLU A 108 -18.79 -10.35 -11.97
C GLU A 108 -18.70 -9.55 -13.27
N LEU A 109 -19.62 -8.60 -13.48
CA LEU A 109 -19.56 -7.69 -14.63
C LEU A 109 -18.43 -6.67 -14.49
N ARG A 110 -18.19 -6.14 -13.27
CA ARG A 110 -17.05 -5.23 -13.04
C ARG A 110 -15.72 -5.93 -13.31
N ILE A 111 -15.58 -7.20 -12.90
CA ILE A 111 -14.42 -8.05 -13.20
C ILE A 111 -14.27 -8.27 -14.70
N ALA A 112 -15.34 -8.69 -15.40
CA ALA A 112 -15.29 -8.91 -16.85
C ALA A 112 -14.88 -7.64 -17.62
N VAL A 113 -15.36 -6.47 -17.18
CA VAL A 113 -14.95 -5.19 -17.76
C VAL A 113 -13.46 -4.92 -17.54
N LEU A 114 -12.93 -5.19 -16.35
CA LEU A 114 -11.50 -5.05 -16.07
C LEU A 114 -10.67 -5.98 -16.93
N ASP A 115 -11.08 -7.23 -17.09
CA ASP A 115 -10.44 -8.19 -18.01
C ASP A 115 -10.46 -7.68 -19.45
N ALA A 116 -11.59 -7.13 -19.92
CA ALA A 116 -11.72 -6.52 -21.23
C ALA A 116 -10.80 -5.30 -21.42
N ILE A 117 -10.71 -4.41 -20.43
CA ILE A 117 -9.75 -3.29 -20.42
C ILE A 117 -8.32 -3.82 -20.48
N GLY A 118 -8.02 -4.89 -19.73
CA GLY A 118 -6.74 -5.57 -19.75
C GLY A 118 -6.37 -6.15 -21.12
N MET A 119 -7.35 -6.68 -21.87
CA MET A 119 -7.16 -7.17 -23.25
C MET A 119 -6.93 -6.02 -24.24
N ILE A 120 -7.66 -4.92 -24.11
CA ILE A 120 -7.48 -3.70 -24.93
C ILE A 120 -6.10 -3.06 -24.71
N GLY A 121 -5.54 -3.21 -23.50
CA GLY A 121 -4.28 -2.62 -23.10
C GLY A 121 -4.49 -1.26 -22.43
N PRO A 122 -4.43 -1.20 -21.08
CA PRO A 122 -4.59 0.04 -20.35
C PRO A 122 -3.40 0.97 -20.57
N LYS A 123 -3.69 2.27 -20.60
CA LYS A 123 -2.71 3.36 -20.79
C LYS A 123 -2.70 4.29 -19.57
N ASP A 124 -1.70 5.15 -19.45
CA ASP A 124 -1.60 6.11 -18.34
C ASP A 124 -2.85 7.00 -18.17
N GLY A 125 -3.56 7.30 -19.26
CA GLY A 125 -4.84 8.03 -19.21
C GLY A 125 -5.97 7.28 -18.48
N ASP A 126 -5.85 5.96 -18.33
CA ASP A 126 -6.81 5.10 -17.66
C ASP A 126 -6.53 4.99 -16.14
N ALA A 127 -5.38 5.51 -15.67
CA ALA A 127 -4.99 5.46 -14.26
C ALA A 127 -6.06 6.05 -13.30
N PRO A 128 -6.72 7.19 -13.59
CA PRO A 128 -7.73 7.74 -12.67
C PRO A 128 -8.96 6.83 -12.47
N ILE A 129 -9.38 6.09 -13.50
CA ILE A 129 -10.52 5.17 -13.37
C ILE A 129 -10.09 3.87 -12.69
N LEU A 130 -8.92 3.34 -13.03
CA LEU A 130 -8.36 2.17 -12.37
C LEU A 130 -8.07 2.44 -10.89
N ALA A 131 -7.63 3.65 -10.54
CA ALA A 131 -7.45 4.07 -9.16
C ALA A 131 -8.75 4.06 -8.35
N ARG A 132 -9.87 4.43 -8.97
CA ARG A 132 -11.20 4.34 -8.33
C ARG A 132 -11.60 2.89 -8.10
N LEU A 133 -11.40 2.03 -9.08
CA LEU A 133 -11.75 0.61 -9.00
C LEU A 133 -10.80 -0.19 -8.11
N ALA A 134 -9.56 0.26 -7.95
CA ALA A 134 -8.65 -0.30 -6.96
C ALA A 134 -9.21 -0.19 -5.54
N ASN A 135 -10.15 0.74 -5.32
CA ASN A 135 -10.88 0.92 -4.08
C ASN A 135 -12.31 0.35 -4.10
N ASP A 136 -12.61 -0.60 -4.98
CA ASP A 136 -13.89 -1.31 -4.97
C ASP A 136 -14.07 -2.07 -3.63
N PRO A 137 -15.28 -2.07 -3.05
CA PRO A 137 -15.55 -2.83 -1.82
C PRO A 137 -15.40 -4.34 -2.03
N VAL A 138 -15.49 -4.85 -3.27
CA VAL A 138 -15.35 -6.28 -3.55
C VAL A 138 -13.88 -6.65 -3.79
N PRO A 139 -13.30 -7.58 -3.00
CA PRO A 139 -11.89 -7.96 -3.10
C PRO A 139 -11.47 -8.47 -4.48
N ASP A 140 -12.28 -9.31 -5.11
CA ASP A 140 -11.97 -9.88 -6.42
C ASP A 140 -11.97 -8.83 -7.55
N VAL A 141 -12.78 -7.77 -7.42
CA VAL A 141 -12.71 -6.62 -8.34
C VAL A 141 -11.37 -5.92 -8.18
N ARG A 142 -10.91 -5.66 -6.94
CA ARG A 142 -9.60 -5.05 -6.70
C ARG A 142 -8.45 -5.92 -7.24
N ARG A 143 -8.57 -7.25 -7.14
CA ARG A 143 -7.61 -8.20 -7.75
C ARG A 143 -7.57 -8.06 -9.27
N ALA A 144 -8.73 -8.03 -9.92
CA ALA A 144 -8.83 -7.82 -11.36
C ALA A 144 -8.23 -6.46 -11.80
N VAL A 145 -8.37 -5.41 -10.99
CA VAL A 145 -7.71 -4.12 -11.24
C VAL A 145 -6.19 -4.25 -11.23
N ARG A 146 -5.61 -4.96 -10.26
CA ARG A 146 -4.14 -5.19 -10.23
C ARG A 146 -3.64 -5.91 -11.47
N GLN A 147 -4.36 -6.96 -11.89
CA GLN A 147 -4.05 -7.71 -13.10
C GLN A 147 -4.22 -6.85 -14.37
N THR A 148 -5.20 -5.96 -14.37
CA THR A 148 -5.39 -5.00 -15.47
C THR A 148 -4.23 -4.02 -15.54
N ILE A 149 -3.85 -3.42 -14.41
CA ILE A 149 -2.72 -2.47 -14.33
C ILE A 149 -1.41 -3.12 -14.80
N SER A 150 -1.15 -4.38 -14.42
CA SER A 150 0.09 -5.08 -14.80
C SER A 150 0.23 -5.36 -16.30
N ARG A 151 -0.89 -5.36 -17.05
CA ARG A 151 -0.88 -5.46 -18.53
C ARG A 151 -0.60 -4.12 -19.21
N GLY A 152 -0.73 -3.01 -18.48
CA GLY A 152 -0.49 -1.68 -19.01
C GLY A 152 0.97 -1.25 -18.92
N LYS A 153 1.29 -0.14 -19.58
CA LYS A 153 2.60 0.51 -19.52
C LYS A 153 2.44 2.00 -19.29
N GLY A 154 3.35 2.57 -18.52
CA GLY A 154 3.43 4.00 -18.26
C GLY A 154 3.63 4.30 -16.77
N SER A 155 4.16 5.49 -16.51
CA SER A 155 4.56 5.92 -15.17
C SER A 155 3.38 5.99 -14.19
N ALA A 156 2.20 6.42 -14.65
CA ALA A 156 1.03 6.55 -13.79
C ALA A 156 0.48 5.17 -13.40
N LEU A 157 0.47 4.22 -14.34
CA LEU A 157 0.11 2.83 -14.06
C LEU A 157 1.14 2.14 -13.18
N SER A 158 2.43 2.36 -13.40
CA SER A 158 3.49 1.82 -12.52
C SER A 158 3.37 2.33 -11.09
N LEU A 159 3.15 3.64 -10.93
CA LEU A 159 2.96 4.26 -9.62
C LEU A 159 1.70 3.74 -8.92
N LEU A 160 0.60 3.61 -9.66
CA LEU A 160 -0.63 3.03 -9.13
C LEU A 160 -0.43 1.55 -8.76
N SER A 161 0.28 0.78 -9.58
CA SER A 161 0.59 -0.64 -9.33
C SER A 161 1.29 -0.82 -7.99
N GLN A 162 2.37 -0.07 -7.75
CA GLN A 162 3.11 -0.06 -6.48
C GLN A 162 2.19 0.28 -5.30
N ARG A 163 1.23 1.19 -5.51
CA ARG A 163 0.34 1.64 -4.46
C ARG A 163 -0.70 0.61 -4.01
N VAL A 164 -1.16 -0.25 -4.91
CA VAL A 164 -2.33 -1.14 -4.69
C VAL A 164 -1.95 -2.59 -4.35
N MET A 165 -0.68 -2.88 -4.09
CA MET A 165 -0.17 -4.25 -3.93
C MET A 165 -0.66 -5.01 -2.69
N SER A 166 -1.25 -4.34 -1.70
CA SER A 166 -1.28 -4.83 -0.31
C SER A 166 -2.55 -5.57 0.15
N SER A 167 -3.42 -6.06 -0.74
CA SER A 167 -4.67 -6.72 -0.32
C SER A 167 -4.89 -8.09 -0.98
N GLU A 168 -4.64 -9.14 -0.18
CA GLU A 168 -4.75 -10.57 -0.50
C GLU A 168 -6.17 -11.13 -0.30
N HIS A 169 -7.12 -10.35 0.24
CA HIS A 169 -8.49 -10.85 0.42
C HIS A 169 -9.09 -11.24 -0.94
N THR A 170 -9.82 -12.35 -0.95
CA THR A 170 -10.52 -12.87 -2.12
C THR A 170 -11.99 -13.06 -1.80
N GLY A 171 -12.83 -13.01 -2.82
CA GLY A 171 -14.27 -13.16 -2.71
C GLY A 171 -15.05 -12.06 -3.42
N LEU A 172 -16.32 -12.36 -3.66
CA LEU A 172 -17.30 -11.47 -4.29
C LEU A 172 -18.12 -10.66 -3.28
N THR A 173 -17.95 -10.93 -1.99
CA THR A 173 -18.67 -10.25 -0.92
C THR A 173 -18.13 -8.83 -0.71
N PRO A 174 -18.98 -7.79 -0.82
CA PRO A 174 -18.55 -6.43 -0.53
C PRO A 174 -18.10 -6.28 0.93
N GLU A 175 -16.90 -5.75 1.12
CA GLU A 175 -16.38 -5.38 2.43
C GLU A 175 -17.01 -4.06 2.90
N VAL A 176 -17.22 -3.96 4.22
CA VAL A 176 -17.72 -2.74 4.85
C VAL A 176 -16.55 -2.04 5.55
N PRO A 177 -16.33 -0.73 5.31
CA PRO A 177 -15.31 0.03 6.03
C PRO A 177 -15.50 -0.06 7.55
N PRO A 178 -14.43 -0.21 8.34
CA PRO A 178 -14.52 -0.21 9.79
C PRO A 178 -15.08 1.11 10.33
N ASP A 179 -15.92 1.03 11.37
CA ASP A 179 -16.39 2.21 12.10
C ASP A 179 -15.26 2.76 12.99
N THR A 180 -14.73 3.93 12.61
CA THR A 180 -13.66 4.60 13.36
C THR A 180 -14.06 5.02 14.77
N GLY A 181 -15.37 5.19 15.03
CA GLY A 181 -15.91 5.48 16.35
C GLY A 181 -15.56 4.40 17.37
N LYS A 182 -15.49 3.13 16.95
CA LYS A 182 -15.10 1.98 17.80
C LYS A 182 -13.67 2.07 18.32
N PHE A 183 -12.80 2.82 17.65
CA PHE A 183 -11.41 3.03 18.05
C PHE A 183 -11.21 4.37 18.76
N ALA A 184 -12.28 5.17 18.92
CA ALA A 184 -12.23 6.54 19.42
C ALA A 184 -11.18 7.39 18.67
N ILE A 185 -11.14 7.26 17.34
CA ILE A 185 -10.30 8.09 16.46
C ILE A 185 -11.21 8.97 15.61
N PRO A 186 -11.05 10.31 15.65
CA PRO A 186 -11.87 11.20 14.86
C PRO A 186 -11.58 11.05 13.37
N LEU A 187 -12.63 10.92 12.56
CA LEU A 187 -12.55 10.86 11.10
C LEU A 187 -12.74 12.26 10.51
N ALA A 188 -11.83 12.69 9.62
CA ALA A 188 -12.00 13.94 8.91
C ALA A 188 -13.25 13.88 7.98
N PRO A 189 -14.01 14.97 7.84
CA PRO A 189 -15.17 15.01 6.96
C PRO A 189 -14.77 14.80 5.49
N ASP A 190 -15.72 14.33 4.67
CA ASP A 190 -15.52 14.07 3.23
C ASP A 190 -14.36 13.11 2.90
N SER A 191 -14.13 12.13 3.77
CA SER A 191 -13.06 11.15 3.62
C SER A 191 -13.55 9.88 2.95
N THR A 192 -12.76 9.35 2.03
CA THR A 192 -13.02 8.07 1.37
C THR A 192 -12.05 7.03 1.91
N TYR A 193 -12.59 5.95 2.49
CA TYR A 193 -11.80 4.81 2.99
C TYR A 193 -11.05 4.13 1.85
N LEU A 194 -9.80 3.70 2.10
CA LEU A 194 -8.98 2.97 1.15
C LEU A 194 -8.85 1.49 1.54
N PHE A 195 -9.61 0.60 0.90
CA PHE A 195 -9.60 -0.85 1.20
C PHE A 195 -8.21 -1.48 1.01
N PHE A 196 -7.55 -1.15 -0.10
CA PHE A 196 -6.21 -1.69 -0.42
C PHE A 196 -5.09 -1.14 0.47
N ALA A 197 -5.38 -0.12 1.28
CA ALA A 197 -4.40 0.59 2.09
C ALA A 197 -4.73 0.55 3.60
N SER A 198 -5.61 -0.35 4.02
CA SER A 198 -6.12 -0.41 5.38
C SER A 198 -6.13 -1.84 5.88
N ASP A 199 -5.72 -2.04 7.12
CA ASP A 199 -5.84 -3.30 7.84
C ASP A 199 -6.05 -3.00 9.34
N GLN A 200 -7.27 -3.26 9.79
CA GLN A 200 -7.68 -3.04 11.18
C GLN A 200 -6.88 -3.91 12.16
N ARG A 201 -6.44 -5.11 11.74
CA ARG A 201 -5.78 -6.09 12.62
C ARG A 201 -4.42 -5.58 13.11
N ILE A 202 -3.75 -4.78 12.29
CA ILE A 202 -2.46 -4.13 12.62
C ILE A 202 -2.63 -2.67 13.05
N GLY A 203 -3.88 -2.22 13.22
CA GLY A 203 -4.16 -0.88 13.69
C GLY A 203 -3.92 0.22 12.66
N ARG A 204 -4.23 -0.02 11.38
CA ARG A 204 -4.02 0.94 10.29
C ARG A 204 -5.27 1.12 9.44
N LEU A 205 -5.77 2.35 9.32
CA LEU A 205 -6.84 2.70 8.38
C LEU A 205 -6.43 3.91 7.56
N SER A 206 -6.42 3.78 6.24
CA SER A 206 -6.05 4.85 5.32
C SER A 206 -7.26 5.43 4.60
N TYR A 207 -7.20 6.72 4.33
CA TYR A 207 -8.25 7.50 3.71
C TYR A 207 -7.67 8.52 2.74
N ILE A 208 -8.48 8.96 1.78
CA ILE A 208 -8.22 10.17 1.00
C ILE A 208 -9.25 11.24 1.33
N GLY A 209 -8.78 12.47 1.49
CA GLY A 209 -9.62 13.65 1.65
C GLY A 209 -10.00 14.29 0.32
N LYS A 210 -11.05 15.10 0.30
CA LYS A 210 -11.42 15.92 -0.88
C LYS A 210 -10.45 17.08 -1.10
N LYS A 211 -9.96 17.72 -0.02
CA LYS A 211 -9.05 18.88 -0.06
C LYS A 211 -8.01 18.79 1.07
N ALA A 212 -6.75 19.12 0.76
CA ALA A 212 -5.62 18.91 1.67
C ALA A 212 -5.69 19.80 2.91
N SER A 213 -6.04 21.08 2.70
CA SER A 213 -6.19 22.09 3.74
C SER A 213 -7.19 21.67 4.83
N ASN A 214 -8.27 20.99 4.45
CA ASN A 214 -9.33 20.62 5.37
C ASN A 214 -8.91 19.49 6.31
N VAL A 215 -8.19 18.49 5.79
CA VAL A 215 -7.71 17.35 6.60
C VAL A 215 -6.63 17.80 7.58
N SER A 216 -5.68 18.63 7.14
CA SER A 216 -4.64 19.16 8.01
C SER A 216 -5.20 20.06 9.12
N ALA A 217 -6.10 20.99 8.79
CA ALA A 217 -6.74 21.84 9.79
C ALA A 217 -7.57 21.02 10.80
N PHE A 218 -8.29 20.00 10.34
CA PHE A 218 -9.06 19.10 11.19
C PHE A 218 -8.18 18.41 12.23
N TYR A 219 -7.11 17.74 11.81
CA TYR A 219 -6.25 17.02 12.74
C TYR A 219 -5.39 17.93 13.59
N LYS A 220 -4.98 19.11 13.10
CA LYS A 220 -4.33 20.13 13.92
C LYS A 220 -5.20 20.55 15.11
N GLY A 221 -6.52 20.68 14.93
CA GLY A 221 -7.47 21.01 16.01
C GLY A 221 -7.78 19.85 16.96
N LYS A 222 -7.38 18.61 16.64
CA LYS A 222 -7.61 17.42 17.47
C LYS A 222 -6.32 16.86 18.09
N ALA A 223 -5.16 17.29 17.61
CA ALA A 223 -3.87 16.80 18.05
C ALA A 223 -3.52 17.30 19.46
N LYS A 224 -2.93 16.41 20.26
CA LYS A 224 -2.28 16.77 21.52
C LYS A 224 -0.84 17.24 21.29
N LYS A 225 -0.15 16.66 20.29
CA LYS A 225 1.22 17.04 19.89
C LYS A 225 1.40 16.98 18.38
N GLY A 226 2.41 17.69 17.89
CA GLY A 226 2.71 17.87 16.47
C GLY A 226 2.26 19.23 15.95
N PRO A 227 2.41 19.50 14.64
CA PRO A 227 2.89 18.59 13.61
C PRO A 227 4.36 18.21 13.79
N PHE A 228 4.69 16.94 13.56
CA PHE A 228 6.07 16.45 13.44
C PHE A 228 6.35 16.05 11.99
N LYS A 229 7.57 16.24 11.50
CA LYS A 229 8.03 15.48 10.34
C LYS A 229 8.09 14.00 10.72
N LEU A 230 7.88 13.11 9.76
CA LEU A 230 7.86 11.66 10.04
C LEU A 230 9.15 11.18 10.71
N GLU A 231 10.32 11.65 10.28
CA GLU A 231 11.60 11.25 10.88
C GLU A 231 11.77 11.81 12.30
N ASP A 232 11.37 13.06 12.55
CA ASP A 232 11.39 13.65 13.90
C ASP A 232 10.45 12.89 14.86
N PHE A 233 9.30 12.43 14.35
CA PHE A 233 8.38 11.58 15.11
C PHE A 233 9.01 10.22 15.42
N ARG A 234 9.61 9.56 14.43
CA ARG A 234 10.27 8.26 14.62
C ARG A 234 11.41 8.35 15.62
N GLU A 235 12.25 9.37 15.52
CA GLU A 235 13.35 9.57 16.47
C GLU A 235 12.82 9.85 17.88
N ARG A 236 11.83 10.73 18.01
CA ARG A 236 11.24 11.10 19.30
C ARG A 236 10.59 9.92 20.03
N TYR A 237 9.99 9.00 19.30
CA TYR A 237 9.29 7.83 19.86
C TYR A 237 10.00 6.51 19.53
N ARG A 238 11.31 6.53 19.23
CA ARG A 238 12.03 5.37 18.70
C ARG A 238 11.91 4.13 19.58
N TYR A 239 12.09 4.29 20.89
CA TYR A 239 11.99 3.17 21.83
C TYR A 239 10.55 2.70 21.99
N GLN A 240 9.57 3.61 21.97
CA GLN A 240 8.16 3.24 22.06
C GLN A 240 7.70 2.45 20.82
N LEU A 241 8.18 2.84 19.64
CA LEU A 241 7.90 2.13 18.39
C LEU A 241 8.62 0.77 18.37
N GLN A 242 9.86 0.70 18.85
CA GLN A 242 10.62 -0.55 19.02
C GLN A 242 9.93 -1.50 20.01
N ASP A 243 9.44 -0.99 21.14
CA ASP A 243 8.71 -1.78 22.14
C ASP A 243 7.43 -2.39 21.54
N GLU A 244 6.71 -1.61 20.72
CA GLU A 244 5.50 -2.10 20.06
C GLU A 244 5.81 -3.18 19.03
N GLU A 245 6.89 -3.01 18.27
CA GLU A 245 7.37 -3.99 17.30
C GLU A 245 7.81 -5.28 18.00
N GLU A 246 8.60 -5.18 19.06
CA GLU A 246 9.06 -6.32 19.85
C GLU A 246 7.89 -7.06 20.50
N ALA A 247 6.96 -6.33 21.12
CA ALA A 247 5.77 -6.92 21.70
C ALA A 247 4.93 -7.68 20.66
N LEU A 248 4.82 -7.13 19.44
CA LEU A 248 4.11 -7.77 18.34
C LEU A 248 4.83 -9.03 17.85
N ASN A 249 6.16 -8.98 17.68
CA ASN A 249 6.98 -10.12 17.29
C ASN A 249 6.87 -11.26 18.31
N GLN A 250 6.98 -10.94 19.60
CA GLN A 250 6.82 -11.92 20.68
C GLN A 250 5.43 -12.57 20.67
N ASN A 251 4.38 -11.78 20.45
CA ASN A 251 3.02 -12.31 20.38
C ASN A 251 2.81 -13.20 19.15
N GLN A 252 3.35 -12.82 18.00
CA GLN A 252 3.30 -13.65 16.79
C GLN A 252 4.08 -14.96 16.95
N GLU A 253 5.26 -14.91 17.57
CA GLU A 253 6.03 -16.11 17.86
C GLU A 253 5.30 -17.03 18.85
N ALA A 254 4.65 -16.47 19.88
CA ALA A 254 3.84 -17.23 20.81
C ALA A 254 2.65 -17.92 20.10
N GLU A 255 1.95 -17.21 19.21
CA GLU A 255 0.86 -17.80 18.41
C GLU A 255 1.37 -18.87 17.42
N ARG A 256 2.54 -18.65 16.81
CA ARG A 256 3.19 -19.66 15.94
C ARG A 256 3.52 -20.93 16.72
N LYS A 257 4.15 -20.80 17.90
CA LYS A 257 4.46 -21.95 18.77
C LYS A 257 3.19 -22.70 19.19
N LYS A 258 2.11 -21.98 19.52
CA LYS A 258 0.81 -22.62 19.81
C LYS A 258 0.30 -23.43 18.62
N LEU A 259 0.37 -22.88 17.40
CA LEU A 259 -0.06 -23.58 16.19
C LEU A 259 0.79 -24.80 15.85
N GLU A 260 2.10 -24.74 16.09
CA GLU A 260 3.01 -25.88 15.94
C GLU A 260 2.68 -27.01 16.94
N THR A 261 2.23 -26.65 18.16
CA THR A 261 1.80 -27.65 19.16
C THR A 261 0.38 -28.18 18.96
N MET A 262 -0.45 -27.51 18.15
CA MET A 262 -1.79 -28.01 17.81
C MET A 262 -1.66 -29.19 16.85
N LYS A 263 -2.30 -30.31 17.19
CA LYS A 263 -2.37 -31.47 16.29
C LYS A 263 -3.02 -31.06 14.98
N GLN A 264 -2.34 -31.30 13.86
CA GLN A 264 -2.88 -31.02 12.54
C GLN A 264 -4.24 -31.72 12.39
N PRO A 265 -5.29 -31.01 11.94
CA PRO A 265 -6.58 -31.63 11.69
C PRO A 265 -6.45 -32.70 10.60
N ASP A 266 -7.31 -33.72 10.69
CA ASP A 266 -7.33 -34.82 9.72
C ASP A 266 -7.51 -34.24 8.29
N PRO A 267 -6.60 -34.54 7.35
CA PRO A 267 -6.69 -34.04 5.97
C PRO A 267 -7.95 -34.50 5.23
N THR A 268 -8.65 -35.52 5.72
CA THR A 268 -9.96 -35.92 5.20
C THR A 268 -11.09 -34.95 5.58
N ASN A 269 -10.91 -34.16 6.64
CA ASN A 269 -11.78 -33.02 6.95
C ASN A 269 -11.24 -31.76 6.24
N GLY A 270 -11.56 -31.64 4.95
CA GLY A 270 -11.07 -30.56 4.10
C GLY A 270 -11.33 -29.16 4.66
N GLN A 271 -12.44 -28.94 5.38
CA GLN A 271 -12.77 -27.63 5.96
C GLN A 271 -11.87 -27.30 7.15
N ALA A 272 -11.72 -28.23 8.11
CA ALA A 272 -10.84 -28.02 9.25
C ALA A 272 -9.37 -27.85 8.82
N PHE A 273 -8.96 -28.58 7.77
CA PHE A 273 -7.64 -28.42 7.17
C PHE A 273 -7.45 -27.05 6.51
N MET A 274 -8.43 -26.56 5.75
CA MET A 274 -8.38 -25.21 5.16
C MET A 274 -8.32 -24.11 6.23
N GLU A 275 -9.14 -24.19 7.27
CA GLU A 275 -9.13 -23.23 8.38
C GLU A 275 -7.78 -23.21 9.12
N TYR A 276 -7.18 -24.39 9.33
CA TYR A 276 -5.83 -24.49 9.92
C TYR A 276 -4.77 -23.85 9.01
N MET A 277 -4.82 -24.10 7.70
CA MET A 277 -3.91 -23.51 6.72
C MET A 277 -4.07 -21.98 6.63
N GLU A 278 -5.30 -21.48 6.63
CA GLU A 278 -5.60 -20.05 6.65
C GLU A 278 -5.04 -19.39 7.92
N LYS A 279 -5.22 -20.04 9.08
CA LYS A 279 -4.68 -19.55 10.34
C LYS A 279 -3.15 -19.51 10.32
N MET A 280 -2.49 -20.55 9.82
CA MET A 280 -1.03 -20.59 9.64
C MET A 280 -0.52 -19.46 8.72
N GLN A 281 -1.19 -19.25 7.58
CA GLN A 281 -0.87 -18.16 6.66
C GLN A 281 -1.06 -16.79 7.33
N SER A 282 -2.13 -16.61 8.10
CA SER A 282 -2.43 -15.35 8.77
C SER A 282 -1.37 -14.95 9.81
N VAL A 283 -0.84 -15.92 10.55
CA VAL A 283 0.23 -15.68 11.55
C VAL A 283 1.54 -15.33 10.86
N SER A 284 1.87 -15.99 9.75
CA SER A 284 3.07 -15.69 8.96
C SER A 284 2.99 -14.34 8.22
N ALA A 285 1.82 -13.98 7.70
CA ALA A 285 1.61 -12.76 6.92
C ALA A 285 1.57 -11.47 7.76
N GLY A 286 1.32 -11.56 9.07
CA GLY A 286 1.14 -10.38 9.93
C GLY A 286 2.35 -9.45 9.99
N GLN A 287 3.57 -10.01 10.06
CA GLN A 287 4.81 -9.23 10.18
C GLN A 287 5.15 -8.51 8.88
N SER A 288 5.11 -9.22 7.76
CA SER A 288 5.37 -8.65 6.43
C SER A 288 4.37 -7.56 6.06
N THR A 289 3.10 -7.78 6.40
CA THR A 289 2.02 -6.81 6.14
C THR A 289 2.25 -5.51 6.90
N ARG A 290 2.60 -5.56 8.19
CA ARG A 290 2.87 -4.34 8.99
C ARG A 290 4.07 -3.56 8.46
N MET A 291 5.16 -4.25 8.12
CA MET A 291 6.34 -3.59 7.52
C MET A 291 5.97 -2.85 6.24
N VAL A 292 5.17 -3.46 5.36
CA VAL A 292 4.71 -2.80 4.12
C VAL A 292 3.85 -1.58 4.40
N PHE A 293 2.98 -1.63 5.42
CA PHE A 293 2.16 -0.48 5.79
C PHE A 293 2.99 0.63 6.41
N ASP A 294 3.85 0.34 7.39
CA ASP A 294 4.63 1.34 8.13
C ASP A 294 5.86 1.85 7.35
N ALA A 295 6.28 1.14 6.31
CA ALA A 295 7.27 1.61 5.35
C ALA A 295 6.71 2.80 4.56
N TYR A 296 7.27 3.98 4.85
CA TYR A 296 7.04 5.17 4.06
C TYR A 296 7.86 5.10 2.79
N GLN A 297 7.18 5.09 1.64
CA GLN A 297 7.78 5.10 0.32
C GLN A 297 7.73 6.52 -0.23
N LYS A 298 8.90 7.14 -0.41
CA LYS A 298 9.03 8.54 -0.89
C LYS A 298 8.44 8.71 -2.29
N GLU A 299 8.39 7.62 -3.06
CA GLU A 299 7.87 7.55 -4.41
C GLU A 299 6.34 7.59 -4.44
N LEU A 300 5.66 7.16 -3.36
CA LEU A 300 4.19 7.10 -3.28
C LEU A 300 3.59 8.27 -2.51
N PHE A 301 4.34 8.82 -1.55
CA PHE A 301 3.84 9.76 -0.58
C PHE A 301 4.78 10.95 -0.50
N ASP A 302 4.25 12.16 -0.58
CA ASP A 302 5.06 13.37 -0.41
C ASP A 302 4.78 14.03 0.96
N SER A 303 5.86 14.49 1.59
CA SER A 303 5.90 15.35 2.79
C SER A 303 5.02 14.88 3.96
N PRO A 304 5.29 13.70 4.55
CA PRO A 304 4.47 13.13 5.61
C PRO A 304 4.59 13.94 6.91
N VAL A 305 3.44 14.27 7.49
CA VAL A 305 3.35 15.00 8.76
C VAL A 305 2.54 14.17 9.76
N VAL A 306 3.07 14.04 10.97
CA VAL A 306 2.45 13.25 12.04
C VAL A 306 1.83 14.15 13.09
N TYR A 307 0.60 13.84 13.48
CA TYR A 307 -0.08 14.44 14.63
C TYR A 307 -0.41 13.34 15.64
N VAL A 308 0.00 13.53 16.89
CA VAL A 308 -0.31 12.61 17.98
C VAL A 308 -1.64 13.01 18.59
N LEU A 309 -2.62 12.11 18.51
CA LEU A 309 -3.99 12.33 18.99
C LEU A 309 -4.12 11.90 20.45
N GLU A 310 -3.43 10.84 20.84
CA GLU A 310 -3.46 10.31 22.18
C GLU A 310 -2.07 9.83 22.60
N GLU A 311 -1.71 10.13 23.84
CA GLU A 311 -0.64 9.45 24.53
C GLU A 311 -1.19 8.78 25.79
N ARG A 312 -0.67 7.59 26.10
CA ARG A 312 -0.93 6.90 27.37
C ARG A 312 0.37 6.54 28.05
N GLN A 313 0.41 6.71 29.36
CA GLN A 313 1.48 6.19 30.21
C GLN A 313 1.31 4.67 30.34
N ILE A 314 2.31 3.91 29.90
CA ILE A 314 2.35 2.45 30.02
C ILE A 314 3.68 2.10 30.65
N GLY A 315 3.66 1.55 31.87
CA GLY A 315 4.90 1.31 32.61
C GLY A 315 5.67 2.61 32.84
N GLN A 316 6.93 2.64 32.40
CA GLN A 316 7.83 3.78 32.64
C GLN A 316 7.83 4.82 31.51
N ARG A 317 7.13 4.57 30.39
CA ARG A 317 7.13 5.46 29.21
C ARG A 317 5.72 5.91 28.80
N SER A 318 5.66 7.06 28.14
CA SER A 318 4.46 7.55 27.44
C SER A 318 4.50 7.13 25.98
N TYR A 319 3.43 6.48 25.49
CA TYR A 319 3.31 5.94 24.13
C TYR A 319 2.36 6.78 23.29
N PRO A 320 2.66 7.05 22.00
CA PRO A 320 1.72 7.66 21.06
C PRO A 320 0.69 6.62 20.62
N THR A 321 -0.25 6.29 21.51
CA THR A 321 -1.20 5.17 21.31
C THR A 321 -2.15 5.39 20.15
N LYS A 322 -2.38 6.65 19.75
CA LYS A 322 -3.13 7.02 18.55
C LYS A 322 -2.46 8.22 17.88
N TYR A 323 -2.18 8.08 16.59
CA TYR A 323 -1.64 9.16 15.78
C TYR A 323 -2.17 9.09 14.36
N VAL A 324 -2.05 10.19 13.63
CA VAL A 324 -2.39 10.28 12.23
C VAL A 324 -1.20 10.75 11.43
N VAL A 325 -0.95 10.09 10.30
CA VAL A 325 0.07 10.48 9.32
C VAL A 325 -0.65 11.08 8.13
N LEU A 326 -0.46 12.36 7.86
CA LEU A 326 -0.98 13.05 6.69
C LEU A 326 0.10 13.07 5.61
N TYR A 327 -0.28 12.89 4.35
CA TYR A 327 0.64 12.88 3.22
C TYR A 327 -0.09 13.32 1.95
N GLN A 328 0.67 13.72 0.94
CA GLN A 328 0.14 13.84 -0.42
C GLN A 328 0.30 12.49 -1.11
N GLU A 329 -0.81 11.88 -1.53
CA GLU A 329 -0.82 10.61 -2.25
C GLU A 329 -0.54 10.88 -3.74
N LEU A 330 0.62 10.42 -4.20
CA LEU A 330 1.12 10.71 -5.55
C LEU A 330 0.39 9.89 -6.61
N ALA A 331 0.07 8.62 -6.32
CA ALA A 331 -0.67 7.75 -7.24
C ALA A 331 -2.11 8.24 -7.50
N LEU A 332 -2.77 8.74 -6.44
CA LEU A 332 -4.17 9.20 -6.51
C LEU A 332 -4.29 10.71 -6.74
N LYS A 333 -3.18 11.46 -6.70
CA LYS A 333 -3.11 12.92 -6.81
C LYS A 333 -4.05 13.63 -5.82
N ARG A 334 -4.15 13.11 -4.60
CA ARG A 334 -5.06 13.60 -3.56
C ARG A 334 -4.38 13.62 -2.19
N PRO A 335 -4.83 14.47 -1.26
CA PRO A 335 -4.39 14.36 0.12
C PRO A 335 -4.84 13.01 0.70
N GLY A 336 -3.90 12.29 1.28
CA GLY A 336 -4.13 11.06 2.01
C GLY A 336 -3.84 11.25 3.48
N TYR A 337 -4.44 10.40 4.30
CA TYR A 337 -4.01 10.25 5.68
C TYR A 337 -4.21 8.83 6.16
N ARG A 338 -3.41 8.43 7.14
CA ARG A 338 -3.50 7.13 7.79
C ARG A 338 -3.71 7.32 9.28
N LEU A 339 -4.77 6.71 9.78
CA LEU A 339 -5.01 6.53 11.21
C LEU A 339 -4.19 5.33 11.67
N ALA A 340 -3.41 5.54 12.72
CA ALA A 340 -2.63 4.51 13.37
C ALA A 340 -3.00 4.45 14.85
N TRP A 341 -3.21 3.23 15.35
CA TRP A 341 -3.32 2.98 16.77
C TRP A 341 -2.56 1.72 17.16
N MET A 342 -2.23 1.68 18.44
CA MET A 342 -1.52 0.58 19.05
C MET A 342 -2.48 -0.60 19.27
N THR A 343 -2.13 -1.78 18.78
CA THR A 343 -2.95 -3.00 18.92
C THR A 343 -2.46 -3.92 20.05
N MET A 344 -1.24 -3.69 20.55
CA MET A 344 -0.65 -4.50 21.60
C MET A 344 -1.23 -4.15 22.99
N PRO A 345 -1.50 -5.15 23.85
CA PRO A 345 -1.95 -4.90 25.20
C PRO A 345 -0.83 -4.29 26.06
N ASP A 346 -1.21 -3.49 27.05
CA ASP A 346 -0.28 -2.80 27.95
C ASP A 346 0.69 -3.76 28.67
N SER A 347 0.30 -5.02 28.91
CA SER A 347 1.18 -6.04 29.50
C SER A 347 2.33 -6.46 28.58
N ALA A 348 2.06 -6.68 27.30
CA ALA A 348 3.08 -7.07 26.33
C ALA A 348 4.12 -5.94 26.16
N LEU A 349 3.66 -4.69 26.15
CA LEU A 349 4.55 -3.52 26.08
C LEU A 349 5.42 -3.37 27.32
N LYS A 350 4.88 -3.62 28.52
CA LYS A 350 5.68 -3.61 29.75
C LYS A 350 6.78 -4.68 29.74
N THR A 351 6.51 -5.84 29.14
CA THR A 351 7.53 -6.87 28.94
C THR A 351 8.61 -6.38 27.97
N ALA A 352 8.22 -5.84 26.81
CA ALA A 352 9.17 -5.30 25.83
C ALA A 352 10.02 -4.14 26.38
N GLN A 353 9.42 -3.27 27.21
CA GLN A 353 10.12 -2.16 27.88
C GLN A 353 11.32 -2.59 28.71
N ALA A 354 11.30 -3.79 29.31
CA ALA A 354 12.37 -4.23 30.18
C ALA A 354 13.73 -4.25 29.44
N THR A 355 13.73 -4.71 28.19
CA THR A 355 14.91 -4.78 27.33
C THR A 355 15.34 -3.40 26.86
N SER A 356 14.42 -2.63 26.27
CA SER A 356 14.74 -1.33 25.67
C SER A 356 15.04 -0.24 26.71
N LEU A 357 14.59 -0.36 27.96
CA LEU A 357 14.98 0.55 29.05
C LEU A 357 16.43 0.32 29.48
N ALA A 358 16.95 -0.90 29.36
CA ALA A 358 18.37 -1.17 29.60
C ALA A 358 19.23 -0.53 28.49
N GLU A 359 18.83 -0.72 27.23
CA GLU A 359 19.48 -0.11 26.06
C GLU A 359 19.47 1.42 26.13
N GLU A 360 18.34 2.03 26.51
CA GLU A 360 18.25 3.49 26.66
C GLU A 360 19.19 4.04 27.74
N LYS A 361 19.29 3.34 28.88
CA LYS A 361 20.21 3.74 29.96
C LYS A 361 21.66 3.63 29.54
N GLU A 362 22.03 2.57 28.83
CA GLU A 362 23.36 2.38 28.28
C GLU A 362 23.70 3.47 27.25
N GLU A 363 22.80 3.77 26.32
CA GLU A 363 23.04 4.82 25.32
C GLU A 363 23.18 6.20 25.97
N LEU A 364 22.38 6.51 26.99
CA LEU A 364 22.52 7.74 27.76
C LEU A 364 23.84 7.81 28.53
N ALA A 365 24.34 6.68 29.05
CA ALA A 365 25.66 6.60 29.67
C ALA A 365 26.77 6.87 28.65
N ASN A 366 26.70 6.20 27.49
CA ASN A 366 27.66 6.37 26.39
C ASN A 366 27.67 7.79 25.84
N LYS A 367 26.50 8.43 25.69
CA LYS A 367 26.39 9.85 25.28
C LYS A 367 27.04 10.79 26.28
N LYS A 368 26.84 10.56 27.59
CA LYS A 368 27.48 11.36 28.64
C LYS A 368 28.99 11.18 28.63
N GLU A 369 29.48 9.96 28.46
CA GLU A 369 30.91 9.67 28.34
C GLU A 369 31.52 10.32 27.08
N ALA A 370 30.85 10.25 25.94
CA ALA A 370 31.29 10.91 24.72
C ALA A 370 31.35 12.44 24.90
N GLU A 371 30.38 13.04 25.59
CA GLU A 371 30.38 14.47 25.89
C GLU A 371 31.51 14.86 26.86
N THR A 372 31.80 14.04 27.88
CA THR A 372 32.92 14.30 28.80
C THR A 372 34.27 14.15 28.11
N LEU A 373 34.43 13.15 27.24
CA LEU A 373 35.62 12.98 26.40
C LEU A 373 35.81 14.17 25.44
N LYS A 374 34.74 14.62 24.80
CA LYS A 374 34.77 15.80 23.93
C LYS A 374 35.22 17.05 24.68
N LYS A 375 34.65 17.32 25.86
CA LYS A 375 35.05 18.46 26.72
C LYS A 375 36.51 18.34 27.17
N ARG A 376 36.98 17.12 27.47
CA ARG A 376 38.39 16.88 27.84
C ARG A 376 39.33 17.13 26.66
N GLN A 377 38.94 16.72 25.46
CA GLN A 377 39.72 16.98 24.24
C GLN A 377 39.80 18.48 23.96
N GLU A 378 38.68 19.20 24.02
CA GLU A 378 38.64 20.65 23.86
C GLU A 378 39.57 21.36 24.87
N ALA A 379 39.60 20.90 26.12
CA ALA A 379 40.51 21.44 27.15
C ALA A 379 41.99 21.14 26.87
N LEU A 380 42.32 19.96 26.34
CA LEU A 380 43.69 19.59 25.94
C LEU A 380 44.15 20.41 24.73
N ASP A 381 43.28 20.63 23.75
CA ASP A 381 43.58 21.44 22.57
C ASP A 381 43.83 22.91 22.97
N ASP A 382 43.04 23.44 23.91
CA ASP A 382 43.25 24.79 24.44
C ASP A 382 44.55 24.93 25.24
N LEU A 383 44.92 23.90 26.03
CA LEU A 383 46.22 23.87 26.71
C LEU A 383 47.39 23.83 25.72
N THR A 384 47.24 23.04 24.65
CA THR A 384 48.26 22.91 23.61
C THR A 384 48.44 24.25 22.88
N LYS A 385 47.35 24.91 22.49
CA LYS A 385 47.41 26.26 21.89
C LYS A 385 48.10 27.27 22.81
N LYS A 386 47.77 27.28 24.10
CA LYS A 386 48.42 28.18 25.08
C LYS A 386 49.91 27.90 25.22
N LYS A 387 50.31 26.63 25.20
CA LYS A 387 51.71 26.22 25.24
C LYS A 387 52.46 26.67 23.98
N ASP A 388 51.90 26.44 22.80
CA ASP A 388 52.48 26.87 21.52
C ASP A 388 52.64 28.40 21.45
N GLU A 389 51.67 29.16 21.97
CA GLU A 389 51.75 30.62 22.09
C GLU A 389 52.86 31.06 23.06
N ALA A 390 53.03 30.36 24.18
CA ALA A 390 54.10 30.64 25.14
C ALA A 390 55.48 30.34 24.54
N GLU A 391 55.64 29.20 23.86
CA GLU A 391 56.88 28.83 23.17
C GLU A 391 57.22 29.81 22.05
N LYS A 392 56.24 30.26 21.25
CA LYS A 392 56.44 31.33 20.25
C LYS A 392 56.91 32.64 20.87
N LYS A 393 56.37 33.02 22.03
CA LYS A 393 56.81 34.22 22.76
C LYS A 393 58.25 34.06 23.28
N GLN A 394 58.59 32.90 23.84
CA GLN A 394 59.95 32.60 24.29
C GLN A 394 60.94 32.60 23.13
N PHE A 395 60.60 31.99 21.99
CA PHE A 395 61.44 31.98 20.80
C PHE A 395 61.69 33.40 20.27
N LYS A 396 60.64 34.22 20.16
CA LYS A 396 60.79 35.63 19.75
C LYS A 396 61.68 36.42 20.71
N LYS A 397 61.53 36.21 22.02
CA LYS A 397 62.39 36.85 23.03
C LYS A 397 63.84 36.40 22.88
N GLY A 398 64.09 35.10 22.73
CA GLY A 398 65.43 34.56 22.49
C GLY A 398 66.06 35.13 21.22
N GLN A 399 65.29 35.28 20.14
CA GLN A 399 65.74 35.96 18.91
C GLN A 399 66.16 37.40 19.17
N GLN A 400 65.33 38.18 19.88
CA GLN A 400 65.64 39.58 20.22
C GLN A 400 66.88 39.70 21.11
N ASP A 401 67.04 38.80 22.09
CA ASP A 401 68.20 38.78 22.97
C ASP A 401 69.49 38.46 22.17
N LEU A 402 69.40 37.56 21.20
CA LEU A 402 70.52 37.16 20.33
C LEU A 402 70.89 38.25 19.31
N GLU A 403 69.89 38.92 18.71
CA GLU A 403 70.09 40.09 17.85
C GLU A 403 70.82 41.21 18.62
N LYS A 404 70.42 41.44 19.87
CA LYS A 404 71.03 42.43 20.76
C LYS A 404 72.48 42.08 21.13
N GLU A 405 72.79 40.82 21.40
CA GLU A 405 74.17 40.37 21.71
C GLU A 405 75.10 40.44 20.49
N LEU A 406 74.59 40.16 19.29
CA LEU A 406 75.38 40.19 18.05
C LEU A 406 75.53 41.60 17.45
N GLY A 407 74.87 42.61 18.02
CA GLY A 407 75.01 44.02 17.63
C GLY A 407 74.31 44.39 16.32
N PHE A 408 73.23 43.67 15.98
CA PHE A 408 72.35 44.00 14.85
C PHE A 408 71.32 45.08 15.19
#